data_AF-A0A1H9GGU7-F1
#
_entry.id   AF-A0A1H9GGU7-F1
#
_cell.length_a   1.000
_cell.length_b   1.000
_cell.length_c   1.000
_cell.angle_alpha   90.00
_cell.angle_beta   90.00
_cell.angle_gamma   90.00
#
_symmetry.space_group_name_H-M   'P 1'
#
loop_
_entity.id
_entity.type
_entity.pdbx_description
1 polymer ?
#
loop_
_entity_poly.entity_id
_entity_poly.type
_entity_poly.pdbx_seq_one_letter_code
_entity_poly.pdbx_strand_id
1 'polypeptide(L)'
;MVDDALVLLREKLLVASDAGEIITIVYHGGSNPGESRKVAPIKVAITEMRARCYETDAVKVFKLNKIAVPDWGIESVVQVERLPQVDDAYVQLIVDRILAKKYHVDLSSGISVHEFFKNGKPRKSAVAVLAVDDEGYYSRPFSVRGPGVLEERRFKDIRKAFQLFEEQVSYLPDLSV
;
A
#
# COMPACT_ATOMS: atom_id res chain seq x y z
N MET A 1 0.92 37.07 1.36
CA MET A 1 0.23 36.51 2.55
C MET A 1 -0.22 35.12 2.16
N VAL A 2 0.33 34.10 2.80
CA VAL A 2 -0.18 32.73 2.63
C VAL A 2 -1.49 32.67 3.40
N ASP A 3 -2.53 32.10 2.81
CA ASP A 3 -3.84 31.99 3.44
C ASP A 3 -3.73 31.00 4.61
N ASP A 4 -3.81 31.50 5.84
CA ASP A 4 -3.67 30.71 7.08
C ASP A 4 -4.67 29.54 7.13
N ALA A 5 -5.82 29.67 6.46
CA ALA A 5 -6.81 28.61 6.35
C ALA A 5 -6.30 27.42 5.52
N LEU A 6 -5.52 27.68 4.45
CA LEU A 6 -4.94 26.62 3.61
C LEU A 6 -3.81 25.88 4.33
N VAL A 7 -3.03 26.58 5.15
CA VAL A 7 -1.98 25.96 5.96
C VAL A 7 -2.59 24.99 6.96
N LEU A 8 -3.60 25.44 7.72
CA LEU A 8 -4.29 24.61 8.69
C LEU A 8 -5.00 23.42 8.03
N LEU A 9 -5.66 23.64 6.89
CA LEU A 9 -6.26 22.55 6.11
C LEU A 9 -5.22 21.50 5.74
N ARG A 10 -4.07 21.93 5.21
CA ARG A 10 -2.99 21.03 4.80
C ARG A 10 -2.46 20.19 5.96
N GLU A 11 -2.22 20.81 7.12
CA GLU A 11 -1.76 20.09 8.32
C GLU A 11 -2.74 19.02 8.76
N LYS A 12 -4.05 19.33 8.76
CA LYS A 12 -5.07 18.34 9.11
C LYS A 12 -5.17 17.19 8.10
N LEU A 13 -5.05 17.49 6.81
CA LEU A 13 -5.04 16.46 5.78
C LEU A 13 -3.80 15.56 5.89
N LEU A 14 -2.65 16.09 6.31
CA LEU A 14 -1.46 15.29 6.59
C LEU A 14 -1.70 14.33 7.73
N VAL A 15 -2.26 14.80 8.85
CA VAL A 15 -2.63 13.93 9.99
C VAL A 15 -3.59 12.82 9.56
N ALA A 16 -4.64 13.16 8.80
CA ALA A 16 -5.59 12.18 8.28
C ALA A 16 -4.93 11.18 7.30
N SER A 17 -3.97 11.63 6.49
CA SER A 17 -3.20 10.78 5.59
C SER A 17 -2.32 9.78 6.35
N ASP A 18 -1.62 10.25 7.39
CA ASP A 18 -0.73 9.42 8.21
C ASP A 18 -1.52 8.41 9.05
N ALA A 19 -2.70 8.80 9.54
CA ALA A 19 -3.61 7.93 10.28
C ALA A 19 -4.45 6.99 9.39
N GLY A 20 -4.44 7.19 8.06
CA GLY A 20 -5.26 6.45 7.12
C GLY A 20 -6.76 6.70 7.30
N GLU A 21 -7.16 7.90 7.73
CA GLU A 21 -8.54 8.27 8.03
C GLU A 21 -9.37 8.53 6.76
N ILE A 22 -10.65 8.16 6.82
CA ILE A 22 -11.63 8.58 5.81
C ILE A 22 -12.26 9.87 6.30
N ILE A 23 -12.10 10.93 5.51
CA ILE A 23 -12.66 12.25 5.78
C ILE A 23 -13.77 12.57 4.78
N THR A 24 -14.68 13.45 5.17
CA THR A 24 -15.66 14.03 4.25
C THR A 24 -15.20 15.42 3.82
N ILE A 25 -15.05 15.63 2.52
CA ILE A 25 -14.71 16.93 1.93
C ILE A 25 -15.86 17.42 1.06
N VAL A 26 -16.07 18.72 0.97
CA VAL A 26 -16.87 19.35 -0.08
C VAL A 26 -15.91 19.85 -1.14
N TYR A 27 -16.04 19.34 -2.38
CA TYR A 27 -15.10 19.69 -3.44
C TYR A 27 -15.74 20.60 -4.48
N HIS A 28 -15.25 21.83 -4.60
CA HIS A 28 -15.75 22.85 -5.54
C HIS A 28 -15.08 22.80 -6.92
N GLY A 29 -14.49 21.66 -7.30
CA GLY A 29 -13.84 21.46 -8.59
C GLY A 29 -14.44 20.31 -9.40
N GLY A 30 -14.14 20.27 -10.70
CA GLY A 30 -14.60 19.21 -11.61
C GLY A 30 -16.06 19.37 -12.05
N SER A 31 -16.64 18.28 -12.54
CA SER A 31 -17.99 18.27 -13.14
C SER A 31 -19.13 18.37 -12.13
N ASN A 32 -18.89 18.02 -10.86
CA ASN A 32 -19.87 18.10 -9.77
C ASN A 32 -19.31 18.97 -8.62
N PRO A 33 -19.24 20.30 -8.78
CA PRO A 33 -18.73 21.20 -7.77
C PRO A 33 -19.72 21.35 -6.60
N GLY A 34 -19.20 21.38 -5.37
CA GLY A 34 -19.99 21.54 -4.15
C GLY A 34 -20.56 20.23 -3.60
N GLU A 35 -20.28 19.10 -4.25
CA GLU A 35 -20.67 17.77 -3.76
C GLU A 35 -19.76 17.34 -2.60
N SER A 36 -20.37 16.84 -1.53
CA SER A 36 -19.67 16.19 -0.42
C SER A 36 -19.14 14.83 -0.87
N ARG A 37 -17.90 14.50 -0.53
CA ARG A 37 -17.19 13.29 -0.93
C ARG A 37 -16.50 12.65 0.25
N LYS A 38 -16.70 11.35 0.42
CA LYS A 38 -15.89 10.52 1.32
C LYS A 38 -14.57 10.19 0.64
N VAL A 39 -13.46 10.63 1.23
CA VAL A 39 -12.12 10.42 0.70
C VAL A 39 -11.15 9.95 1.77
N ALA A 40 -10.21 9.07 1.40
CA ALA A 40 -9.04 8.77 2.23
C ALA A 40 -7.81 9.46 1.63
N PRO A 41 -7.21 10.46 2.29
CA PRO A 41 -5.97 11.08 1.85
C PRO A 41 -4.84 10.04 1.71
N ILE A 42 -4.05 10.17 0.64
CA ILE A 42 -2.92 9.29 0.33
C ILE A 42 -1.61 10.07 0.43
N LYS A 43 -1.60 11.26 -0.17
CA LYS A 43 -0.44 12.14 -0.20
C LYS A 43 -0.91 13.58 -0.27
N VAL A 44 -0.38 14.42 0.59
CA VAL A 44 -0.74 15.84 0.67
C VAL A 44 0.45 16.69 0.27
N ALA A 45 0.41 17.25 -0.93
CA ALA A 45 1.37 18.22 -1.42
C ALA A 45 1.03 19.64 -0.91
N ILE A 46 1.72 20.66 -1.41
CA ILE A 46 1.49 22.06 -1.02
C ILE A 46 0.16 22.56 -1.58
N THR A 47 -0.19 22.18 -2.81
CA THR A 47 -1.32 22.73 -3.56
C THR A 47 -2.46 21.75 -3.78
N GLU A 48 -2.19 20.46 -3.58
CA GLU A 48 -3.12 19.38 -3.89
C GLU A 48 -2.95 18.18 -2.98
N MET A 49 -4.01 17.39 -2.91
CA MET A 49 -4.05 16.12 -2.22
C MET A 49 -4.43 15.03 -3.22
N ARG A 50 -3.65 13.96 -3.25
CA ARG A 50 -4.06 12.69 -3.86
C ARG A 50 -4.83 11.91 -2.82
N ALA A 51 -6.03 11.47 -3.15
CA ALA A 51 -6.89 10.74 -2.22
C ALA A 51 -7.73 9.68 -2.93
N ARG A 52 -8.11 8.64 -2.19
CA ARG A 52 -9.07 7.66 -2.66
C ARG A 52 -10.48 8.22 -2.52
N CYS A 53 -11.23 8.30 -3.61
CA CYS A 53 -12.64 8.72 -3.61
C CYS A 53 -13.54 7.48 -3.58
N TYR A 54 -14.32 7.32 -2.51
CA TYR A 54 -15.16 6.12 -2.31
C TYR A 54 -16.42 6.10 -3.18
N GLU A 55 -16.90 7.25 -3.64
CA GLU A 55 -18.07 7.33 -4.53
C GLU A 55 -17.80 6.74 -5.91
N THR A 56 -16.60 6.97 -6.44
CA THR A 56 -16.22 6.55 -7.78
C THR A 56 -15.28 5.36 -7.78
N ASP A 57 -14.93 4.87 -6.59
CA ASP A 57 -13.85 3.90 -6.37
C ASP A 57 -12.65 4.22 -7.29
N ALA A 58 -12.12 5.44 -7.19
CA ALA A 58 -10.97 5.89 -7.97
C ALA A 58 -10.00 6.74 -7.13
N VAL A 59 -8.71 6.71 -7.44
CA VAL A 59 -7.75 7.68 -6.87
C VAL A 59 -7.83 8.96 -7.68
N LYS A 60 -8.04 10.08 -7.00
CA LYS A 60 -8.20 11.41 -7.62
C LYS A 60 -7.27 12.41 -6.97
N VAL A 61 -7.01 13.49 -7.71
CA VAL A 61 -6.26 14.65 -7.22
C VAL A 61 -7.25 15.78 -6.96
N PHE A 62 -7.20 16.33 -5.75
CA PHE A 62 -8.05 17.41 -5.27
C PHE A 62 -7.18 18.62 -4.99
N LYS A 63 -7.46 19.76 -5.63
CA LYS A 63 -6.75 21.01 -5.33
C LYS A 63 -7.20 21.53 -3.96
N LEU A 64 -6.26 21.84 -3.07
CA LEU A 64 -6.56 22.26 -1.70
C LEU A 64 -7.40 23.53 -1.66
N ASN A 65 -7.14 24.47 -2.57
CA ASN A 65 -7.92 25.70 -2.71
C ASN A 65 -9.36 25.51 -3.22
N LYS A 66 -9.78 24.27 -3.48
CA LYS A 66 -11.15 23.91 -3.86
C LYS A 66 -11.81 22.96 -2.86
N ILE A 67 -11.13 22.66 -1.75
CA ILE A 67 -11.65 21.81 -0.68
C ILE A 67 -12.24 22.71 0.41
N ALA A 68 -13.48 22.45 0.78
CA ALA A 68 -14.06 22.88 2.04
C ALA A 68 -14.30 21.64 2.91
N VAL A 69 -14.12 21.75 4.22
CA VAL A 69 -14.43 20.67 5.16
C VAL A 69 -15.58 21.17 6.04
N PRO A 70 -16.82 20.69 5.82
CA PRO A 70 -18.03 21.33 6.35
C PRO A 70 -18.19 21.18 7.86
N ASP A 71 -17.52 20.19 8.48
CA ASP A 71 -17.42 20.06 9.93
C ASP A 71 -16.11 19.34 10.25
N TRP A 72 -15.19 20.01 10.93
CA TRP A 72 -14.09 19.32 11.63
C TRP A 72 -14.56 18.78 13.00
N GLY A 73 -15.87 18.71 13.22
CA GLY A 73 -16.49 18.05 14.36
C GLY A 73 -16.14 16.57 14.34
N ILE A 74 -15.58 16.10 15.45
CA ILE A 74 -15.20 14.72 15.70
C ILE A 74 -16.44 13.84 15.61
N GLU A 75 -16.83 13.39 14.42
CA GLU A 75 -17.81 12.33 14.27
C GLU A 75 -17.39 11.31 13.20
N SER A 76 -17.33 10.07 13.68
CA SER A 76 -16.99 8.82 13.00
C SER A 76 -15.53 8.65 12.61
N VAL A 77 -14.73 8.29 13.63
CA VAL A 77 -13.61 7.35 13.50
C VAL A 77 -14.16 6.07 12.84
N VAL A 78 -14.21 6.03 11.52
CA VAL A 78 -14.12 4.75 10.82
C VAL A 78 -12.63 4.47 10.77
N GLN A 79 -12.14 3.69 11.74
CA GLN A 79 -10.86 3.03 11.56
C GLN A 79 -10.99 2.28 10.24
N VAL A 80 -10.27 2.72 9.22
CA VAL A 80 -10.03 1.85 8.07
C VAL A 80 -9.37 0.63 8.69
N GLU A 81 -9.97 -0.55 8.49
CA GLU A 81 -9.29 -1.81 8.79
C GLU A 81 -7.87 -1.64 8.25
N ARG A 82 -6.88 -1.60 9.16
CA ARG A 82 -5.49 -1.77 8.75
C ARG A 82 -5.53 -2.94 7.78
N LEU A 83 -4.93 -2.76 6.60
CA LEU A 83 -4.69 -3.86 5.69
C LEU A 83 -4.34 -5.08 6.54
N PRO A 84 -5.06 -6.22 6.40
CA PRO A 84 -4.88 -7.33 7.32
C PRO A 84 -3.38 -7.57 7.44
N GLN A 85 -2.84 -7.41 8.65
CA GLN A 85 -1.44 -7.72 8.87
C GLN A 85 -1.37 -9.24 8.98
N VAL A 86 -0.47 -9.84 8.21
CA VAL A 86 -0.11 -11.23 8.47
C VAL A 86 0.70 -11.24 9.75
N ASP A 87 0.33 -12.13 10.66
CA ASP A 87 1.01 -12.32 11.94
C ASP A 87 2.51 -12.53 11.70
N ASP A 88 3.36 -11.81 12.44
CA ASP A 88 4.82 -11.92 12.36
C ASP A 88 5.28 -13.38 12.57
N ALA A 89 4.58 -14.14 13.40
CA ALA A 89 4.86 -15.56 13.60
C ALA A 89 4.64 -16.39 12.33
N TYR A 90 3.62 -16.04 11.54
CA TYR A 90 3.33 -16.70 10.26
C TYR A 90 4.34 -16.31 9.19
N VAL A 91 4.74 -15.04 9.14
CA VAL A 91 5.83 -14.58 8.25
C VAL A 91 7.12 -15.32 8.57
N GLN A 92 7.48 -15.42 9.85
CA GLN A 92 8.70 -16.11 10.28
C GLN A 92 8.71 -17.59 9.88
N LEU A 93 7.59 -18.30 10.00
CA LEU A 93 7.46 -19.69 9.56
C LEU A 93 7.82 -19.86 8.07
N ILE A 94 7.40 -18.93 7.22
CA ILE A 94 7.68 -18.95 5.79
C ILE A 94 9.16 -18.64 5.54
N VAL A 95 9.70 -17.63 6.22
CA VAL A 95 11.12 -17.28 6.14
C VAL A 95 11.98 -18.49 6.50
N ASP A 96 11.69 -19.17 7.59
CA ASP A 96 12.44 -20.35 8.04
C ASP A 96 12.42 -21.48 6.98
N ARG A 97 11.26 -21.70 6.33
CA ARG A 97 11.15 -22.66 5.22
C ARG A 97 12.01 -22.27 4.02
N ILE A 98 12.04 -20.99 3.66
CA ILE A 98 12.86 -20.50 2.54
C ILE A 98 14.36 -20.61 2.86
N LEU A 99 14.75 -20.28 4.09
CA LEU A 99 16.13 -20.41 4.57
C LEU A 99 16.57 -21.88 4.63
N ALA A 100 15.67 -22.80 4.97
CA ALA A 100 15.95 -24.25 4.95
C ALA A 100 16.32 -24.73 3.53
N LYS A 101 15.70 -24.15 2.49
CA LYS A 101 16.02 -24.38 1.07
C LYS A 101 17.31 -23.67 0.60
N LYS A 102 18.03 -22.99 1.50
CA LYS A 102 19.30 -22.28 1.26
C LYS A 102 19.18 -21.06 0.34
N TYR A 103 18.02 -20.42 0.30
CA TYR A 103 17.85 -19.11 -0.33
C TYR A 103 18.14 -17.97 0.65
N HIS A 104 18.39 -16.78 0.11
CA HIS A 104 18.43 -15.53 0.87
C HIS A 104 17.04 -14.88 0.86
N VAL A 105 16.64 -14.30 1.99
CA VAL A 105 15.39 -13.54 2.13
C VAL A 105 15.72 -12.10 2.51
N ASP A 106 15.16 -11.14 1.78
CA ASP A 106 15.22 -9.71 2.08
C ASP A 106 13.80 -9.19 2.38
N LEU A 107 13.68 -8.54 3.55
CA LEU A 107 12.42 -8.05 4.13
C LEU A 107 12.23 -6.52 4.05
N SER A 108 13.12 -5.81 3.35
CA SER A 108 13.18 -4.34 3.39
C SER A 108 12.01 -3.61 2.71
N SER A 109 11.32 -4.23 1.75
CA SER A 109 10.19 -3.63 1.01
C SER A 109 9.07 -4.63 0.71
N GLY A 110 8.92 -5.65 1.58
CA GLY A 110 8.09 -6.82 1.33
C GLY A 110 8.85 -8.09 1.68
N ILE A 111 8.56 -9.21 1.03
CA ILE A 111 9.35 -10.46 1.13
C ILE A 111 9.92 -10.74 -0.25
N SER A 112 11.24 -10.77 -0.38
CA SER A 112 11.91 -11.14 -1.63
C SER A 112 12.89 -12.28 -1.41
N VAL A 113 12.86 -13.26 -2.33
CA VAL A 113 13.66 -14.48 -2.27
C VAL A 113 14.72 -14.45 -3.36
N HIS A 114 15.97 -14.68 -2.99
CA HIS A 114 17.12 -14.55 -3.87
C HIS A 114 17.99 -15.80 -3.83
N GLU A 115 18.48 -16.22 -5.00
CA GLU A 115 19.55 -17.21 -5.10
C GLU A 115 20.90 -16.60 -4.72
N PHE A 116 21.90 -17.45 -4.51
CA PHE A 116 23.29 -17.03 -4.40
C PHE A 116 24.03 -17.11 -5.74
N PHE A 117 25.03 -16.26 -5.92
CA PHE A 117 26.08 -16.46 -6.91
C PHE A 117 27.09 -17.50 -6.40
N LYS A 118 27.93 -18.02 -7.32
CA LYS A 118 29.02 -18.95 -6.97
C LYS A 118 30.01 -18.41 -5.92
N ASN A 119 30.05 -17.10 -5.71
CA ASN A 119 30.88 -16.44 -4.71
C ASN A 119 30.18 -16.29 -3.34
N GLY A 120 29.00 -16.90 -3.15
CA GLY A 120 28.23 -16.83 -1.91
C GLY A 120 27.49 -15.52 -1.68
N LYS A 121 27.51 -14.56 -2.62
CA LYS A 121 26.73 -13.32 -2.49
C LYS A 121 25.31 -13.52 -3.03
N PRO A 122 24.27 -12.97 -2.37
CA PRO A 122 22.92 -12.97 -2.92
C PRO A 122 22.87 -12.29 -4.29
N ARG A 123 22.06 -12.83 -5.20
CA ARG A 123 21.74 -12.17 -6.46
C ARG A 123 20.88 -10.94 -6.19
N LYS A 124 21.00 -9.93 -7.06
CA LYS A 124 20.12 -8.74 -6.99
C LYS A 124 18.71 -9.02 -7.49
N SER A 125 18.59 -9.95 -8.43
CA SER A 125 17.32 -10.33 -9.02
C SER A 125 16.66 -11.40 -8.14
N ALA A 126 15.50 -11.05 -7.58
CA ALA A 126 14.68 -11.98 -6.84
C ALA A 126 14.06 -13.04 -7.77
N VAL A 127 13.96 -14.28 -7.29
CA VAL A 127 13.24 -15.37 -7.95
C VAL A 127 11.76 -15.39 -7.58
N ALA A 128 11.41 -14.90 -6.39
CA ALA A 128 10.04 -14.68 -5.93
C ALA A 128 9.95 -13.41 -5.08
N VAL A 129 8.83 -12.69 -5.18
CA VAL A 129 8.58 -11.43 -4.47
C VAL A 129 7.13 -11.38 -4.04
N LEU A 130 6.89 -10.98 -2.80
CA LEU A 130 5.65 -10.42 -2.29
C LEU A 130 5.93 -8.97 -1.89
N ALA A 131 5.36 -8.00 -2.59
CA ALA A 131 5.57 -6.57 -2.31
C ALA A 131 4.28 -5.89 -1.87
N VAL A 132 4.44 -4.80 -1.11
CA VAL A 132 3.36 -3.88 -0.78
C VAL A 132 3.59 -2.61 -1.60
N ASP A 133 2.64 -2.29 -2.48
CA ASP A 133 2.63 -1.06 -3.27
C ASP A 133 2.15 0.09 -2.38
N ASP A 134 3.09 0.93 -1.98
CA ASP A 134 2.90 2.15 -1.20
C ASP A 134 2.57 3.37 -2.09
N GLU A 135 2.70 3.27 -3.41
CA GLU A 135 2.61 4.40 -4.35
C GLU A 135 1.26 4.58 -5.09
N GLY A 136 0.25 3.76 -4.77
CA GLY A 136 -1.15 4.21 -4.91
C GLY A 136 -2.11 3.32 -5.70
N TYR A 137 -1.95 1.99 -5.66
CA TYR A 137 -2.98 1.05 -6.10
C TYR A 137 -3.70 0.38 -4.91
N TYR A 138 -4.34 1.17 -4.05
CA TYR A 138 -5.05 0.69 -2.85
C TYR A 138 -6.19 -0.30 -3.11
N SER A 139 -6.67 -0.47 -4.35
CA SER A 139 -7.62 -1.54 -4.64
C SER A 139 -6.96 -2.92 -4.60
N ARG A 140 -5.65 -3.00 -4.86
CA ARG A 140 -4.83 -4.22 -4.85
C ARG A 140 -3.38 -3.92 -4.44
N PRO A 141 -3.13 -3.57 -3.17
CA PRO A 141 -1.83 -3.09 -2.71
C PRO A 141 -0.79 -4.20 -2.58
N PHE A 142 -1.16 -5.47 -2.67
CA PHE A 142 -0.22 -6.57 -2.56
C PHE A 142 0.10 -7.12 -3.94
N SER A 143 1.37 -7.24 -4.29
CA SER A 143 1.78 -7.86 -5.54
C SER A 143 2.64 -9.09 -5.30
N VAL A 144 2.47 -10.09 -6.15
CA VAL A 144 3.23 -11.34 -6.12
C VAL A 144 3.83 -11.59 -7.49
N ARG A 145 5.12 -11.91 -7.50
CA ARG A 145 5.87 -12.40 -8.66
C ARG A 145 6.63 -13.65 -8.27
N GLY A 146 6.72 -14.62 -9.18
CA GLY A 146 7.45 -15.87 -8.94
C GLY A 146 7.53 -16.75 -10.17
N PRO A 147 8.20 -17.91 -10.09
CA PRO A 147 8.48 -18.78 -11.24
C PRO A 147 7.22 -19.34 -11.92
N GLY A 148 6.14 -19.58 -11.17
CA GLY A 148 4.86 -20.05 -11.69
C GLY A 148 3.91 -18.93 -12.13
N VAL A 149 4.34 -17.67 -12.10
CA VAL A 149 3.53 -16.52 -12.52
C VAL A 149 4.24 -15.76 -13.63
N LEU A 150 3.68 -15.82 -14.85
CA LEU A 150 4.25 -15.15 -16.03
C LEU A 150 4.31 -13.62 -15.89
N GLU A 151 3.36 -13.03 -15.15
CA GLU A 151 3.26 -11.59 -14.90
C GLU A 151 2.94 -11.31 -13.41
N GLU A 152 3.25 -10.12 -12.93
CA GLU A 152 2.93 -9.70 -11.55
C GLU A 152 1.42 -9.82 -11.28
N ARG A 153 1.02 -10.56 -10.24
CA ARG A 153 -0.38 -10.64 -9.80
C ARG A 153 -0.62 -9.77 -8.58
N ARG A 154 -1.67 -8.94 -8.65
CA ARG A 154 -2.04 -8.01 -7.59
C ARG A 154 -3.30 -8.45 -6.84
N PHE A 155 -3.33 -8.21 -5.52
CA PHE A 155 -4.37 -8.65 -4.60
C PHE A 155 -4.80 -7.52 -3.67
N LYS A 156 -6.10 -7.48 -3.36
CA LYS A 156 -6.67 -6.63 -2.30
C LYS A 156 -6.39 -7.18 -0.90
N ASP A 157 -6.34 -8.50 -0.80
CA ASP A 157 -6.24 -9.24 0.46
C ASP A 157 -4.84 -9.84 0.59
N ILE A 158 -4.15 -9.50 1.69
CA ILE A 158 -2.79 -9.96 1.96
C ILE A 158 -2.74 -11.49 2.01
N ARG A 159 -3.77 -12.16 2.52
CA ARG A 159 -3.76 -13.60 2.77
C ARG A 159 -3.74 -14.36 1.46
N LYS A 160 -4.47 -13.85 0.46
CA LYS A 160 -4.45 -14.39 -0.91
C LYS A 160 -3.10 -14.15 -1.60
N ALA A 161 -2.49 -12.99 -1.35
CA ALA A 161 -1.15 -12.70 -1.85
C ALA A 161 -0.12 -13.66 -1.22
N PHE A 162 -0.17 -13.86 0.10
CA PHE A 162 0.68 -14.83 0.81
C PHE A 162 0.47 -16.26 0.32
N GLN A 163 -0.78 -16.70 0.14
CA GLN A 163 -1.06 -18.04 -0.37
C GLN A 163 -0.42 -18.27 -1.74
N LEU A 164 -0.54 -17.30 -2.66
CA LEU A 164 0.12 -17.41 -3.95
C LEU A 164 1.65 -17.37 -3.80
N PHE A 165 2.19 -16.50 -2.94
CA PHE A 165 3.63 -16.41 -2.71
C PHE A 165 4.21 -17.72 -2.16
N GLU A 166 3.54 -18.37 -1.21
CA GLU A 166 3.93 -19.69 -0.71
C GLU A 166 3.91 -20.76 -1.81
N GLU A 167 2.88 -20.75 -2.66
CA GLU A 167 2.83 -21.62 -3.84
C GLU A 167 4.05 -21.38 -4.74
N GLN A 168 4.41 -20.12 -4.99
CA GLN A 168 5.60 -19.77 -5.78
C GLN A 168 6.91 -20.25 -5.15
N VAL A 169 7.03 -20.13 -3.82
CA VAL A 169 8.19 -20.63 -3.07
C VAL A 169 8.23 -22.16 -3.03
N SER A 170 7.08 -22.83 -3.08
CA SER A 170 7.02 -24.29 -3.10
C SER A 170 7.62 -24.88 -4.37
N TYR A 171 7.49 -24.19 -5.50
CA TYR A 171 8.11 -24.57 -6.78
C TYR A 171 9.63 -24.37 -6.82
N LEU A 172 10.22 -23.65 -5.88
CA LEU A 172 11.67 -23.48 -5.83
C LEU A 172 12.32 -24.80 -5.41
N PRO A 173 13.30 -25.31 -6.18
CA PRO A 173 14.06 -26.50 -5.81
C PRO A 173 14.93 -26.21 -4.59
N ASP A 174 15.31 -27.26 -3.86
CA ASP A 174 16.35 -27.13 -2.84
C ASP A 174 17.69 -26.84 -3.52
N LEU A 175 18.40 -25.81 -3.05
CA LEU A 175 19.73 -25.51 -3.58
C LEU A 175 20.76 -26.42 -2.90
N SER A 176 21.44 -27.23 -3.70
CA SER A 176 22.67 -27.90 -3.28
C SER A 176 23.78 -26.84 -3.15
N VAL A 177 24.17 -26.54 -1.91
CA VAL A 177 25.33 -25.68 -1.61
C VAL A 177 26.62 -26.48 -1.84
#